data_AF-A0AAV5TFE8-F1
#
_entry.id   AF-A0AAV5TFE8-F1
#
_cell.length_a   1.000
_cell.length_b   1.000
_cell.length_c   1.000
_cell.angle_alpha   90.00
_cell.angle_beta   90.00
_cell.angle_gamma   90.00
#
_symmetry.space_group_name_H-M   'P 1'
#
loop_
_entity.id
_entity.type
_entity.pdbx_description
1 polymer ?
#
loop_
_entity_poly.entity_id
_entity_poly.type
_entity_poly.pdbx_seq_one_letter_code
_entity_poly.pdbx_strand_id
1 'polypeptide(L)'
;MTLRPLLQVVIGTEAILGILLNIFVIRLISKLSDKTLKHYRFCLLISTVQSILYSMTNVVCVLTHIVDHDAVYSTFNGLVLLLPKWASDLTLIAWIFLAVASWTILPAAFMLQYMIIVRQSLATWRILSYIYLICFIVSTPIFATVNDAFPLESFAQTLEPTVRNMYSLSPQDRVIVYGGTLFPRPANGNRSFALYIFLGVGLSFIASYGMVLFCVRGILRAIREQTANNMARSDKALKMQRRFVTMLMMEATIPFFFLGVTVGIFTLAGLAGVELGLSALVMSVFVAAVPAVQALLYIWHLRGRSEQRSKSNQTTVSALRTGRTSATQNRESVATASPPNQERVES
;
A
#
# COMPACT_ATOMS: atom_id res chain seq x y z
N MET A 1 -29.30 -17.47 3.97
CA MET A 1 -28.04 -17.62 3.22
C MET A 1 -27.01 -18.21 4.17
N THR A 2 -26.35 -19.31 3.82
CA THR A 2 -25.28 -19.86 4.67
C THR A 2 -24.10 -18.88 4.71
N LEU A 3 -23.31 -18.94 5.77
CA LEU A 3 -22.21 -18.00 6.04
C LEU A 3 -21.14 -17.99 4.93
N ARG A 4 -20.83 -19.17 4.38
CA ARG A 4 -19.78 -19.33 3.35
C ARG A 4 -20.10 -18.57 2.04
N PRO A 5 -21.28 -18.73 1.41
CA PRO A 5 -21.68 -17.91 0.27
C PRO A 5 -21.65 -16.41 0.55
N LEU A 6 -22.06 -15.98 1.74
CA LEU A 6 -22.05 -14.57 2.10
C LEU A 6 -20.63 -14.00 2.07
N LEU A 7 -19.67 -14.69 2.69
CA LEU A 7 -18.26 -14.28 2.69
C LEU A 7 -17.65 -14.27 1.28
N GLN A 8 -18.00 -15.26 0.45
CA GLN A 8 -17.56 -15.30 -0.94
C GLN A 8 -18.05 -14.09 -1.73
N VAL A 9 -19.31 -13.68 -1.52
CA VAL A 9 -19.87 -12.48 -2.15
C VAL A 9 -19.19 -11.22 -1.63
N VAL A 10 -19.02 -11.07 -0.31
CA VAL A 10 -18.41 -9.87 0.28
C VAL A 10 -16.96 -9.72 -0.15
N ILE A 11 -16.10 -10.70 0.15
CA ILE A 11 -14.67 -10.66 -0.18
C ILE A 11 -14.46 -10.62 -1.70
N GLY A 12 -15.25 -11.37 -2.46
CA GLY A 12 -15.19 -11.36 -3.92
C GLY A 12 -15.54 -9.99 -4.51
N THR A 13 -16.58 -9.33 -3.98
CA THR A 13 -16.97 -7.98 -4.44
C THR A 13 -15.91 -6.94 -4.07
N GLU A 14 -15.37 -6.98 -2.86
CA GLU A 14 -14.27 -6.11 -2.43
C GLU A 14 -13.03 -6.27 -3.31
N ALA A 15 -12.69 -7.52 -3.64
CA ALA A 15 -11.57 -7.83 -4.51
C ALA A 15 -11.80 -7.32 -5.95
N ILE A 16 -12.98 -7.51 -6.52
CA ILE A 16 -13.33 -6.96 -7.85
C ILE A 16 -13.24 -5.42 -7.82
N LEU A 17 -13.78 -4.78 -6.78
CA LEU A 17 -13.68 -3.34 -6.61
C LEU A 17 -12.21 -2.90 -6.50
N GLY A 18 -11.39 -3.63 -5.76
CA GLY A 18 -9.94 -3.42 -5.67
C GLY A 18 -9.26 -3.44 -7.04
N ILE A 19 -9.58 -4.41 -7.90
CA ILE A 19 -9.05 -4.49 -9.27
C ILE A 19 -9.45 -3.25 -10.07
N LEU A 20 -10.74 -2.91 -10.10
CA LEU A 20 -11.28 -1.79 -10.88
C LEU A 20 -10.69 -0.45 -10.44
N LEU A 21 -10.61 -0.20 -9.13
CA LEU A 21 -10.02 1.01 -8.58
C LEU A 21 -8.54 1.13 -8.89
N ASN A 22 -7.76 0.04 -8.77
CA ASN A 22 -6.33 0.07 -9.08
C ASN A 22 -6.07 0.25 -10.59
N ILE A 23 -6.88 -0.33 -11.48
CA ILE A 23 -6.82 -0.03 -12.92
C ILE A 23 -7.06 1.47 -13.17
N PHE A 24 -8.04 2.05 -12.47
CA PHE A 24 -8.29 3.49 -12.56
C PHE A 24 -7.10 4.31 -12.03
N VAL A 25 -6.43 3.88 -10.95
CA VAL A 25 -5.19 4.48 -10.46
C VAL A 25 -4.08 4.43 -11.51
N ILE A 26 -3.87 3.30 -12.21
CA ILE A 26 -2.88 3.22 -13.30
C ILE A 26 -3.16 4.29 -14.37
N ARG A 27 -4.44 4.49 -14.72
CA ARG A 27 -4.84 5.56 -15.66
C ARG A 27 -4.48 6.96 -15.13
N LEU A 28 -4.68 7.21 -13.83
CA LEU A 28 -4.29 8.48 -13.20
C LEU A 28 -2.76 8.66 -13.16
N ILE A 29 -2.00 7.62 -12.81
CA ILE A 29 -0.53 7.62 -12.82
C ILE A 29 0.02 7.90 -14.22
N SER A 30 -0.64 7.37 -15.25
CA SER A 30 -0.26 7.58 -16.65
C SER A 30 -0.39 9.05 -17.08
N LYS A 31 -1.36 9.78 -16.52
CA LYS A 31 -1.57 11.21 -16.79
C LYS A 31 -0.61 12.15 -16.04
N LEU A 32 0.22 11.64 -15.13
CA LEU A 32 1.23 12.44 -14.43
C LEU A 32 2.36 12.84 -15.41
N SER A 33 2.27 14.02 -16.02
CA SER A 33 3.22 14.46 -17.06
C SER A 33 4.61 14.87 -16.56
N ASP A 34 4.84 14.91 -15.24
CA ASP A 34 6.05 15.49 -14.68
C ASP A 34 7.24 14.52 -14.81
N LYS A 35 8.21 14.89 -15.65
CA LYS A 35 9.44 14.11 -15.87
C LYS A 35 10.28 13.98 -14.59
N THR A 36 10.13 14.90 -13.64
CA THR A 36 10.86 14.84 -12.35
C THR A 36 10.32 13.77 -11.41
N LEU A 37 9.11 13.25 -11.67
CA LEU A 37 8.45 12.25 -10.83
C LEU A 37 8.57 10.82 -11.37
N LYS A 38 9.40 10.55 -12.38
CA LYS A 38 9.50 9.22 -13.03
C LYS A 38 9.71 8.06 -12.05
N HIS A 39 10.70 8.17 -11.16
CA HIS A 39 11.00 7.11 -10.17
C HIS A 39 9.88 6.93 -9.15
N TYR A 40 9.22 8.02 -8.75
CA TYR A 40 8.08 7.93 -7.86
C TYR A 40 6.85 7.30 -8.53
N ARG A 41 6.59 7.64 -9.79
CA ARG A 41 5.53 7.01 -10.60
C ARG A 41 5.76 5.50 -10.69
N PHE A 42 7.02 5.07 -10.80
CA PHE A 42 7.37 3.66 -10.78
C PHE A 42 7.04 3.00 -9.45
N CYS A 43 7.37 3.62 -8.31
CA CYS A 43 6.97 3.09 -7.00
C CYS A 43 5.44 2.94 -6.88
N LEU A 44 4.68 3.97 -7.26
CA LEU A 44 3.21 3.91 -7.27
C LEU A 44 2.70 2.80 -8.19
N LEU A 45 3.30 2.64 -9.37
CA LEU A 45 2.90 1.61 -10.33
C LEU A 45 3.14 0.21 -9.76
N ILE A 46 4.30 -0.04 -9.13
CA ILE A 46 4.59 -1.32 -8.48
C ILE A 46 3.55 -1.63 -7.40
N SER A 47 3.27 -0.70 -6.49
CA SER A 47 2.27 -0.91 -5.44
C SER A 47 0.88 -1.16 -6.04
N THR A 48 0.50 -0.42 -7.09
CA THR A 48 -0.80 -0.59 -7.76
C THR A 48 -0.91 -1.95 -8.46
N VAL A 49 0.16 -2.41 -9.12
CA VAL A 49 0.18 -3.73 -9.77
C VAL A 49 0.13 -4.84 -8.72
N GLN A 50 0.90 -4.73 -7.64
CA GLN A 50 0.84 -5.68 -6.52
C GLN A 50 -0.58 -5.75 -5.95
N SER A 51 -1.26 -4.62 -5.74
CA SER A 51 -2.65 -4.56 -5.28
C SER A 51 -3.63 -5.24 -6.24
N ILE A 52 -3.47 -5.07 -7.56
CA ILE A 52 -4.30 -5.80 -8.56
C ILE A 52 -4.09 -7.30 -8.42
N LEU A 53 -2.84 -7.75 -8.39
CA LEU A 53 -2.52 -9.17 -8.26
C LEU A 53 -3.06 -9.74 -6.94
N TYR A 54 -2.97 -8.97 -5.86
CA TYR A 54 -3.49 -9.37 -4.55
C TYR A 54 -5.02 -9.46 -4.54
N SER A 55 -5.71 -8.52 -5.19
CA SER A 55 -7.15 -8.65 -5.38
C SER A 55 -7.52 -9.83 -6.28
N MET A 56 -6.74 -10.12 -7.33
CA MET A 56 -6.99 -11.29 -8.18
C MET A 56 -6.89 -12.60 -7.40
N THR A 57 -5.91 -12.75 -6.51
CA THR A 57 -5.84 -13.95 -5.66
C THR A 57 -7.04 -14.03 -4.71
N ASN A 58 -7.49 -12.90 -4.13
CA ASN A 58 -8.70 -12.88 -3.29
C ASN A 58 -9.99 -13.26 -4.04
N VAL A 59 -10.13 -12.95 -5.33
CA VAL A 59 -11.24 -13.45 -6.17
C VAL A 59 -11.19 -14.97 -6.32
N VAL A 60 -9.99 -15.53 -6.51
CA VAL A 60 -9.81 -16.97 -6.76
C VAL A 60 -9.97 -17.79 -5.48
N CYS A 61 -9.34 -17.38 -4.38
CA CYS A 61 -9.16 -18.24 -3.21
C CYS A 61 -10.00 -17.91 -1.98
N VAL A 62 -10.64 -16.73 -1.94
CA VAL A 62 -11.45 -16.22 -0.81
C VAL A 62 -10.97 -16.80 0.52
N LEU A 63 -9.82 -16.32 0.99
CA LEU A 63 -9.21 -16.83 2.21
C LEU A 63 -9.97 -16.30 3.42
N THR A 64 -10.40 -17.20 4.31
CA THR A 64 -10.99 -16.85 5.60
C THR A 64 -10.13 -17.39 6.73
N HIS A 65 -10.12 -16.70 7.86
CA HIS A 65 -9.34 -17.04 9.05
C HIS A 65 -10.29 -17.55 10.14
N ILE A 66 -9.80 -18.53 10.88
CA ILE A 66 -10.47 -19.14 12.02
C ILE A 66 -9.45 -19.21 13.16
N VAL A 67 -9.88 -18.77 14.35
CA VAL A 67 -9.10 -18.85 15.57
C VAL A 67 -9.91 -19.64 16.58
N ASP A 68 -9.38 -20.81 16.94
CA ASP A 68 -10.00 -21.79 17.81
C ASP A 68 -8.96 -22.25 18.84
N HIS A 69 -9.08 -21.75 20.08
CA HIS A 69 -8.09 -21.95 21.14
C HIS A 69 -6.65 -21.57 20.71
N ASP A 70 -5.72 -22.55 20.73
CA ASP A 70 -4.33 -22.39 20.30
C ASP A 70 -4.13 -22.63 18.79
N ALA A 71 -5.19 -22.93 18.04
CA ALA A 71 -5.16 -23.15 16.61
C ALA A 71 -5.55 -21.90 15.83
N VAL A 72 -4.67 -21.49 14.90
CA VAL A 72 -4.93 -20.43 13.94
C VAL A 72 -4.79 -21.04 12.56
N TYR A 73 -5.91 -21.13 11.85
CA TYR A 73 -5.95 -21.71 10.52
C TYR A 73 -6.77 -20.88 9.58
N SER A 74 -6.53 -21.09 8.29
CA SER A 74 -7.22 -20.42 7.21
C SER A 74 -7.89 -21.44 6.33
N THR A 75 -9.05 -21.08 5.80
CA THR A 75 -9.80 -21.94 4.89
C THR A 75 -9.96 -21.25 3.56
N PHE A 76 -9.86 -22.05 2.51
CA PHE A 76 -10.08 -21.59 1.16
C PHE A 76 -11.53 -21.74 0.74
N ASN A 77 -12.03 -20.71 0.07
CA ASN A 77 -13.38 -20.62 -0.45
C ASN A 77 -13.37 -20.15 -1.91
N GLY A 78 -14.47 -20.29 -2.63
CA GLY A 78 -14.54 -19.85 -4.03
C GLY A 78 -13.89 -20.81 -5.03
N LEU A 79 -13.29 -20.27 -6.10
CA LEU A 79 -12.85 -21.02 -7.29
C LEU A 79 -11.69 -21.98 -7.01
N VAL A 80 -10.85 -21.69 -6.01
CA VAL A 80 -9.70 -22.52 -5.65
C VAL A 80 -10.11 -23.94 -5.22
N LEU A 81 -11.36 -24.15 -4.79
CA LEU A 81 -11.92 -25.46 -4.45
C LEU A 81 -12.12 -26.36 -5.67
N LEU A 82 -12.10 -25.80 -6.88
CA LEU A 82 -12.16 -26.55 -8.13
C LEU A 82 -10.76 -27.02 -8.58
N LEU A 83 -9.70 -26.48 -7.97
CA LEU A 83 -8.32 -26.76 -8.36
C LEU A 83 -7.76 -27.99 -7.65
N PRO A 84 -6.83 -28.75 -8.26
CA PRO A 84 -6.10 -29.79 -7.54
C PRO A 84 -5.27 -29.20 -6.39
N LYS A 85 -4.96 -30.00 -5.37
CA LYS A 85 -4.29 -29.54 -4.13
C LYS A 85 -3.00 -28.74 -4.39
N TRP A 86 -2.14 -29.21 -5.30
CA TRP A 86 -0.89 -28.51 -5.63
C TRP A 86 -1.13 -27.09 -6.17
N ALA A 87 -2.20 -26.88 -6.94
CA ALA A 87 -2.54 -25.57 -7.50
C ALA A 87 -3.16 -24.66 -6.43
N SER A 88 -3.95 -25.22 -5.50
CA SER A 88 -4.38 -24.51 -4.29
C SER A 88 -3.17 -24.07 -3.47
N ASP A 89 -2.18 -24.94 -3.26
CA ASP A 89 -0.97 -24.63 -2.49
C ASP A 89 -0.17 -23.49 -3.13
N LEU A 90 0.03 -23.53 -4.45
CA LEU A 90 0.66 -22.42 -5.18
C LEU A 90 -0.14 -21.11 -5.06
N THR A 91 -1.46 -21.20 -5.06
CA THR A 91 -2.34 -20.04 -4.87
C THR A 91 -2.15 -19.43 -3.48
N LEU A 92 -1.99 -20.25 -2.44
CA LEU A 92 -1.68 -19.77 -1.09
C LEU A 92 -0.32 -19.11 -1.02
N ILE A 93 0.72 -19.71 -1.61
CA ILE A 93 2.06 -19.11 -1.63
C ILE A 93 2.03 -17.74 -2.32
N ALA A 94 1.34 -17.64 -3.46
CA ALA A 94 1.16 -16.37 -4.16
C ALA A 94 0.38 -15.35 -3.31
N TRP A 95 -0.68 -15.78 -2.62
CA TRP A 95 -1.44 -14.93 -1.72
C TRP A 95 -0.59 -14.42 -0.55
N ILE A 96 0.17 -15.30 0.12
CA ILE A 96 1.07 -14.94 1.23
C ILE A 96 2.11 -13.94 0.74
N PHE A 97 2.75 -14.21 -0.40
CA PHE A 97 3.74 -13.31 -0.98
C PHE A 97 3.15 -11.91 -1.25
N LEU A 98 1.97 -11.86 -1.86
CA LEU A 98 1.30 -10.59 -2.17
C LEU A 98 0.82 -9.86 -0.92
N ALA A 99 0.35 -10.57 0.10
CA ALA A 99 -0.01 -9.99 1.38
C ALA A 99 1.23 -9.39 2.06
N VAL A 100 2.34 -10.14 2.18
CA VAL A 100 3.59 -9.62 2.75
C VAL A 100 4.17 -8.47 1.94
N ALA A 101 4.04 -8.51 0.62
CA ALA A 101 4.46 -7.42 -0.25
C ALA A 101 3.76 -6.10 0.10
N SER A 102 2.52 -6.11 0.60
CA SER A 102 1.77 -4.88 0.89
C SER A 102 2.41 -3.99 1.96
N TRP A 103 3.21 -4.56 2.87
CA TRP A 103 3.99 -3.78 3.84
C TRP A 103 5.49 -3.79 3.57
N THR A 104 6.05 -4.80 2.91
CA THR A 104 7.50 -4.87 2.64
C THR A 104 7.95 -4.01 1.46
N ILE A 105 7.09 -3.71 0.49
CA ILE A 105 7.41 -2.76 -0.61
C ILE A 105 7.22 -1.30 -0.20
N LEU A 106 6.44 -1.04 0.84
CA LEU A 106 6.09 0.30 1.32
C LEU A 106 7.32 1.19 1.61
N PRO A 107 8.40 0.69 2.27
CA PRO A 107 9.60 1.50 2.52
C PRO A 107 10.25 2.04 1.25
N ALA A 108 10.04 1.43 0.08
CA ALA A 108 10.71 1.83 -1.15
C ALA A 108 10.47 3.30 -1.51
N ALA A 109 9.22 3.76 -1.41
CA ALA A 109 8.86 5.15 -1.70
C ALA A 109 9.46 6.12 -0.67
N PHE A 110 9.52 5.72 0.60
CA PHE A 110 10.13 6.51 1.68
C PHE A 110 11.65 6.61 1.54
N MET A 111 12.32 5.50 1.25
CA MET A 111 13.76 5.47 1.01
C MET A 111 14.14 6.33 -0.20
N LEU A 112 13.36 6.24 -1.28
CA LEU A 112 13.57 7.08 -2.45
C LEU A 112 13.49 8.58 -2.09
N GLN A 113 12.49 8.98 -1.31
CA GLN A 113 12.39 10.37 -0.83
C GLN A 113 13.52 10.75 0.11
N TYR A 114 13.90 9.86 1.02
CA TYR A 114 15.00 10.08 1.93
C TYR A 114 16.30 10.35 1.15
N MET A 115 16.58 9.57 0.11
CA MET A 115 17.75 9.77 -0.76
C MET A 115 17.71 11.12 -1.49
N ILE A 116 16.55 11.52 -2.01
CA ILE A 116 16.40 12.79 -2.73
C ILE A 116 16.51 14.00 -1.78
N ILE A 117 15.91 13.94 -0.60
CA ILE A 117 15.80 15.09 0.31
C ILE A 117 17.01 15.20 1.22
N VAL A 118 17.41 14.09 1.86
CA VAL A 118 18.45 14.07 2.90
C VAL A 118 19.83 13.89 2.29
N ARG A 119 19.98 12.97 1.34
CA ARG A 119 21.27 12.70 0.68
C ARG A 119 21.52 13.56 -0.55
N GLN A 120 20.52 14.34 -0.99
CA GLN A 120 20.57 15.15 -2.21
C GLN A 120 21.00 14.33 -3.44
N SER A 121 20.72 13.02 -3.43
CA SER A 121 21.11 12.11 -4.49
C SER A 121 20.10 12.16 -5.62
N LEU A 122 20.57 12.16 -6.86
CA LEU A 122 19.70 11.98 -8.02
C LEU A 122 19.18 10.55 -7.99
N ALA A 123 17.85 10.41 -8.05
CA ALA A 123 17.24 9.11 -8.22
C ALA A 123 17.71 8.50 -9.55
N THR A 124 18.30 7.31 -9.47
CA THR A 124 18.70 6.50 -10.62
C THR A 124 18.03 5.13 -10.52
N TRP A 125 17.89 4.45 -11.65
CA TRP A 125 17.35 3.08 -11.68
C TRP A 125 18.18 2.09 -10.85
N ARG A 126 19.49 2.31 -10.76
CA ARG A 126 20.39 1.52 -9.91
C ARG A 126 20.09 1.72 -8.42
N ILE A 127 19.86 2.95 -7.97
CA ILE A 127 19.45 3.20 -6.58
C ILE A 127 18.10 2.54 -6.31
N LEU A 128 17.16 2.65 -7.25
CA LEU A 128 15.83 2.06 -7.12
C LEU A 128 15.87 0.54 -7.04
N SER A 129 16.72 -0.13 -7.83
CA SER A 129 16.90 -1.58 -7.75
C SER A 129 17.47 -2.01 -6.40
N TYR A 130 18.43 -1.27 -5.84
CA TYR A 130 18.94 -1.56 -4.48
C TYR A 130 17.87 -1.37 -3.40
N ILE A 131 17.03 -0.34 -3.52
CA ILE A 131 15.92 -0.12 -2.61
C ILE A 131 14.96 -1.32 -2.63
N TYR A 132 14.55 -1.79 -3.81
CA TYR A 132 13.67 -2.96 -3.91
C TYR A 132 14.35 -4.26 -3.49
N LEU A 133 15.67 -4.40 -3.70
CA LEU A 133 16.43 -5.53 -3.18
C LEU A 133 16.39 -5.56 -1.64
N ILE A 134 16.52 -4.40 -0.98
CA ILE A 134 16.40 -4.32 0.49
C ILE A 134 14.99 -4.71 0.93
N CYS A 135 13.94 -4.20 0.26
CA CYS A 135 12.55 -4.61 0.53
C CYS A 135 12.35 -6.12 0.39
N PHE A 136 12.95 -6.73 -0.65
CA PHE A 136 12.92 -8.17 -0.84
C PHE A 136 13.67 -8.93 0.27
N ILE A 137 14.86 -8.48 0.67
CA ILE A 137 15.61 -9.08 1.79
C ILE A 137 14.79 -9.05 3.08
N VAL A 138 14.10 -7.93 3.36
CA VAL A 138 13.21 -7.80 4.53
C VAL A 138 12.04 -8.80 4.49
N SER A 139 11.62 -9.23 3.30
CA SER A 139 10.59 -10.27 3.16
C SER A 139 11.13 -11.70 3.37
N THR A 140 12.45 -11.93 3.38
CA THR A 140 13.01 -13.30 3.44
C THR A 140 12.56 -14.17 4.63
N PRO A 141 12.32 -13.62 5.84
CA PRO A 141 11.83 -14.44 6.96
C PRO A 141 10.53 -15.18 6.65
N ILE A 142 9.62 -14.60 5.84
CA ILE A 142 8.36 -15.27 5.50
C ILE A 142 8.60 -16.57 4.72
N PHE A 143 9.56 -16.56 3.80
CA PHE A 143 9.86 -17.72 2.97
C PHE A 143 10.55 -18.81 3.78
N ALA A 144 11.33 -18.44 4.80
CA ALA A 144 11.93 -19.38 5.72
C ALA A 144 10.87 -20.10 6.58
N THR A 145 9.77 -19.41 6.92
CA THR A 145 8.70 -19.94 7.79
C THR A 145 7.44 -20.37 7.03
N VAL A 146 7.39 -20.26 5.70
CA VAL A 146 6.15 -20.47 4.93
C VAL A 146 5.62 -21.90 5.07
N ASN A 147 6.52 -22.86 5.25
CA ASN A 147 6.18 -24.27 5.46
C ASN A 147 5.36 -24.51 6.73
N ASP A 148 5.49 -23.65 7.76
CA ASP A 148 4.69 -23.74 8.99
C ASP A 148 3.22 -23.37 8.75
N ALA A 149 2.90 -22.69 7.64
CA ALA A 149 1.52 -22.43 7.22
C ALA A 149 0.88 -23.61 6.46
N PHE A 150 1.64 -24.66 6.14
CA PHE A 150 1.12 -25.87 5.53
C PHE A 150 1.04 -26.97 6.58
N PRO A 151 -0.16 -27.37 7.04
CA PRO A 151 -0.29 -28.50 7.95
C PRO A 151 0.06 -29.81 7.23
N LEU A 152 0.51 -30.82 7.98
CA LEU A 152 0.52 -32.20 7.48
C LEU A 152 -0.90 -32.65 7.16
N GLU A 153 -1.07 -33.51 6.15
CA GLU A 153 -2.40 -33.97 5.71
C GLU A 153 -3.22 -34.58 6.84
N SER A 154 -2.59 -35.43 7.66
CA SER A 154 -3.23 -36.04 8.84
C SER A 154 -3.67 -35.01 9.87
N PHE A 155 -2.93 -33.90 10.01
CA PHE A 155 -3.29 -32.84 10.93
C PHE A 155 -4.41 -31.97 10.35
N ALA A 156 -4.39 -31.68 9.05
CA ALA A 156 -5.45 -30.93 8.37
C ALA A 156 -6.84 -31.60 8.54
N GLN A 157 -6.87 -32.94 8.48
CA GLN A 157 -8.09 -33.73 8.73
C GLN A 157 -8.66 -33.55 10.14
N THR A 158 -7.82 -33.23 11.14
CA THR A 158 -8.30 -32.95 12.50
C THR A 158 -8.92 -31.57 12.66
N LEU A 159 -8.55 -30.62 11.78
CA LEU A 159 -9.10 -29.25 11.77
C LEU A 159 -10.40 -29.15 10.95
N GLU A 160 -10.57 -30.06 10.00
CA GLU A 160 -11.72 -30.08 9.09
C GLU A 160 -13.09 -30.12 9.78
N PRO A 161 -13.32 -30.90 10.86
CA PRO A 161 -14.61 -30.91 11.56
C PRO A 161 -15.02 -29.53 12.08
N THR A 162 -14.07 -28.74 12.60
CA THR A 162 -14.36 -27.39 13.10
C THR A 162 -14.78 -26.47 11.96
N VAL A 163 -14.10 -26.54 10.81
CA VAL A 163 -14.46 -25.78 9.60
C VAL A 163 -15.85 -26.18 9.10
N ARG A 164 -16.13 -27.48 9.03
CA ARG A 164 -17.43 -28.00 8.60
C ARG A 164 -18.55 -27.53 9.52
N ASN A 165 -18.33 -27.58 10.83
CA ASN A 165 -19.30 -27.10 11.82
C ASN A 165 -19.56 -25.60 11.67
N MET A 166 -18.49 -24.79 11.59
CA MET A 166 -18.58 -23.33 11.47
C MET A 166 -19.36 -22.87 10.22
N TYR A 167 -19.17 -23.55 9.09
CA TYR A 167 -19.84 -23.21 7.84
C TYR A 167 -21.11 -24.03 7.57
N SER A 168 -21.48 -24.95 8.47
CA SER A 168 -22.59 -25.91 8.31
C SER A 168 -22.49 -26.69 6.99
N LEU A 169 -21.31 -27.24 6.69
CA LEU A 169 -21.03 -27.95 5.45
C LEU A 169 -21.48 -29.41 5.51
N SER A 170 -21.97 -29.91 4.39
CA SER A 170 -22.27 -31.33 4.19
C SER A 170 -20.99 -32.16 4.10
N PRO A 171 -21.00 -33.47 4.40
CA PRO A 171 -19.82 -34.33 4.27
C PRO A 171 -19.21 -34.36 2.86
N GLN A 172 -20.01 -34.10 1.83
CA GLN A 172 -19.58 -34.11 0.43
C GLN A 172 -18.88 -32.81 0.01
N ASP A 173 -19.05 -31.73 0.79
CA ASP A 173 -18.40 -30.46 0.49
C ASP A 173 -16.89 -30.57 0.67
N ARG A 174 -16.15 -30.10 -0.34
CA ARG A 174 -14.69 -30.02 -0.26
C ARG A 174 -14.26 -28.90 0.70
N VAL A 175 -13.33 -29.25 1.58
CA VAL A 175 -12.69 -28.33 2.53
C VAL A 175 -11.18 -28.37 2.30
N ILE A 176 -10.55 -27.20 2.31
CA ILE A 176 -9.09 -27.06 2.27
C ILE A 176 -8.70 -26.15 3.43
N VAL A 177 -7.85 -26.67 4.32
CA VAL A 177 -7.41 -25.98 5.53
C VAL A 177 -5.89 -25.80 5.50
N TYR A 178 -5.45 -24.62 5.90
CA TYR A 178 -4.05 -24.22 6.05
C TYR A 178 -3.81 -23.62 7.43
N GLY A 179 -2.57 -23.48 7.85
CA GLY A 179 -2.19 -22.99 9.18
C GLY A 179 -1.87 -24.12 10.16
N GLY A 180 -2.06 -23.86 11.45
CA GLY A 180 -1.72 -24.82 12.48
C GLY A 180 -1.91 -24.30 13.90
N THR A 181 -1.32 -24.98 14.87
CA THR A 181 -1.29 -24.53 16.26
C THR A 181 -0.16 -23.54 16.49
N LEU A 182 -0.40 -22.57 17.36
CA LEU A 182 0.62 -21.62 17.80
C LEU A 182 1.82 -22.37 18.40
N PHE A 183 1.55 -23.39 19.21
CA PHE A 183 2.59 -24.21 19.82
C PHE A 183 2.91 -25.47 19.00
N PRO A 184 4.16 -25.99 19.07
CA PRO A 184 4.54 -27.22 18.39
C PRO A 184 3.66 -28.41 18.78
N ARG A 185 3.19 -29.18 17.80
CA ARG A 185 2.46 -30.43 18.02
C ARG A 185 3.12 -31.58 17.27
N PRO A 186 3.38 -32.74 17.92
CA PRO A 186 3.93 -33.92 17.24
C PRO A 186 3.07 -34.39 16.06
N ALA A 187 1.75 -34.29 16.20
CA ALA A 187 0.79 -34.65 15.14
C ALA A 187 0.94 -33.80 13.86
N ASN A 188 1.51 -32.60 13.96
CA ASN A 188 1.82 -31.72 12.83
C ASN A 188 3.33 -31.67 12.53
N GLY A 189 4.08 -32.72 12.88
CA GLY A 189 5.53 -32.79 12.65
C GLY A 189 6.32 -31.75 13.45
N ASN A 190 5.84 -31.37 14.63
CA ASN A 190 6.42 -30.33 15.50
C ASN A 190 6.50 -28.92 14.85
N ARG A 191 5.71 -28.66 13.81
CA ARG A 191 5.56 -27.31 13.23
C ARG A 191 4.85 -26.39 14.21
N SER A 192 5.26 -25.12 14.24
CA SER A 192 4.69 -24.08 15.09
C SER A 192 4.25 -22.91 14.23
N PHE A 193 2.95 -22.65 14.20
CA PHE A 193 2.41 -21.51 13.45
C PHE A 193 2.83 -20.17 14.08
N ALA A 194 3.21 -20.16 15.36
CA ALA A 194 3.80 -18.98 15.98
C ALA A 194 5.14 -18.58 15.34
N LEU A 195 5.95 -19.51 14.82
CA LEU A 195 7.16 -19.15 14.06
C LEU A 195 6.79 -18.37 12.79
N TYR A 196 5.81 -18.85 12.03
CA TYR A 196 5.29 -18.12 10.87
C TYR A 196 4.78 -16.72 11.24
N ILE A 197 3.98 -16.60 12.31
CA ILE A 197 3.42 -15.31 12.73
C ILE A 197 4.51 -14.36 13.24
N PHE A 198 5.35 -14.77 14.19
CA PHE A 198 6.29 -13.84 14.83
C PHE A 198 7.55 -13.61 14.00
N LEU A 199 8.14 -14.68 13.47
CA LEU A 199 9.38 -14.58 12.71
C LEU A 199 9.10 -14.22 11.24
N GLY A 200 8.11 -14.84 10.61
CA GLY A 200 7.75 -14.52 9.23
C GLY A 200 7.07 -13.15 9.09
N VAL A 201 5.87 -13.03 9.66
CA VAL A 201 5.04 -11.82 9.53
C VAL A 201 5.55 -10.69 10.44
N GLY A 202 5.74 -10.96 11.73
CA GLY A 202 6.09 -9.96 12.74
C GLY A 202 7.42 -9.28 12.47
N LEU A 203 8.49 -10.03 12.24
CA LEU A 203 9.82 -9.48 11.96
C LEU A 203 9.84 -8.65 10.68
N SER A 204 9.25 -9.14 9.58
CA SER A 204 9.21 -8.41 8.31
C SER A 204 8.37 -7.12 8.43
N PHE A 205 7.29 -7.16 9.19
CA PHE A 205 6.45 -6.00 9.48
C PHE A 205 7.20 -4.95 10.32
N ILE A 206 7.80 -5.36 11.45
CA ILE A 206 8.58 -4.47 12.32
C ILE A 206 9.76 -3.84 11.56
N ALA A 207 10.51 -4.64 10.80
CA ALA A 207 11.63 -4.15 9.99
C ALA A 207 11.17 -3.12 8.95
N SER A 208 10.08 -3.40 8.23
CA SER A 208 9.53 -2.49 7.21
C SER A 208 9.08 -1.16 7.82
N TYR A 209 8.29 -1.19 8.90
CA TYR A 209 7.85 0.04 9.57
C TYR A 209 9.00 0.78 10.27
N GLY A 210 9.99 0.06 10.79
CA GLY A 210 11.22 0.65 11.31
C GLY A 210 11.97 1.47 10.25
N MET A 211 12.08 0.93 9.02
CA MET A 211 12.65 1.65 7.88
C MET A 211 11.83 2.89 7.49
N VAL A 212 10.50 2.78 7.48
CA VAL A 212 9.60 3.92 7.22
C VAL A 212 9.82 5.02 8.25
N LEU A 213 9.79 4.70 9.55
CA LEU A 213 9.99 5.66 10.64
C LEU A 213 11.37 6.32 10.56
N PHE A 214 12.42 5.55 10.29
CA PHE A 214 13.77 6.07 10.08
C PHE A 214 13.81 7.09 8.93
N CYS A 215 13.24 6.74 7.77
CA CYS A 215 13.20 7.62 6.60
C CYS A 215 12.41 8.90 6.88
N VAL A 216 11.23 8.78 7.48
CA VAL A 216 10.35 9.92 7.82
C VAL A 216 11.05 10.87 8.77
N ARG A 217 11.66 10.35 9.85
CA ARG A 217 12.40 11.17 10.81
C ARG A 217 13.54 11.94 10.13
N GLY A 218 14.28 11.27 9.25
CA GLY A 218 15.35 11.89 8.47
C GLY A 218 14.85 12.99 7.53
N ILE A 219 13.76 12.73 6.79
CA ILE A 219 13.16 13.70 5.87
C ILE A 219 12.65 14.93 6.64
N LEU A 220 11.94 14.73 7.75
CA LEU A 220 11.40 15.83 8.57
C LEU A 220 12.53 16.67 9.17
N ARG A 221 13.61 16.04 9.63
CA ARG A 221 14.81 16.73 10.13
C ARG A 221 15.45 17.58 9.04
N ALA A 222 15.68 17.02 7.85
CA ALA A 222 16.26 17.75 6.73
C ALA A 222 15.38 18.93 6.27
N ILE A 223 14.06 18.76 6.25
CA ILE A 223 13.12 19.86 5.94
C ILE A 223 13.23 20.97 7.00
N ARG A 224 13.32 20.62 8.29
CA ARG A 224 13.45 21.59 9.38
C ARG A 224 14.76 22.37 9.29
N GLU A 225 15.88 21.68 9.06
CA GLU A 225 17.20 22.30 8.92
C GLU A 225 17.27 23.22 7.69
N GLN A 226 16.70 22.79 6.55
CA GLN A 226 16.60 23.63 5.35
C GLN A 226 15.74 24.88 5.58
N THR A 227 14.65 24.75 6.35
CA THR A 227 13.79 25.88 6.71
C THR A 227 14.51 26.85 7.65
N ALA A 228 15.21 26.34 8.67
CA ALA A 228 15.88 27.18 9.67
C ALA A 228 17.07 27.95 9.10
N ASN A 229 17.82 27.35 8.19
CA ASN A 229 19.04 27.93 7.66
C ASN A 229 18.81 28.82 6.42
N ASN A 230 17.55 29.12 6.07
CA ASN A 230 17.19 29.84 4.84
C ASN A 230 17.88 29.28 3.58
N MET A 231 18.17 27.97 3.56
CA MET A 231 18.87 27.31 2.46
C MET A 231 17.92 27.12 1.27
N ALA A 232 17.72 28.21 0.52
CA ALA A 232 17.39 28.33 -0.91
C ALA A 232 16.50 27.26 -1.59
N ARG A 233 15.58 26.60 -0.88
CA ARG A 233 14.44 25.92 -1.52
C ARG A 233 13.25 26.86 -1.50
N SER A 234 12.68 27.07 -2.68
CA SER A 234 11.38 27.74 -2.82
C SER A 234 10.37 27.17 -1.81
N ASP A 235 9.62 28.03 -1.13
CA ASP A 235 8.53 27.63 -0.23
C ASP A 235 7.56 26.65 -0.88
N LYS A 236 7.39 26.78 -2.21
CA LYS A 236 6.60 25.87 -3.03
C LYS A 236 7.15 24.44 -2.99
N ALA A 237 8.48 24.27 -3.08
CA ALA A 237 9.12 22.96 -3.04
C ALA A 237 9.02 22.31 -1.65
N LEU A 238 9.24 23.08 -0.57
CA LEU A 238 9.08 22.59 0.80
C LEU A 238 7.63 22.17 1.08
N LYS A 239 6.65 22.99 0.66
CA LYS A 239 5.22 22.66 0.79
C LYS A 239 4.85 21.41 0.00
N MET A 240 5.43 21.23 -1.19
CA MET A 240 5.24 20.02 -1.98
C MET A 240 5.82 18.79 -1.30
N GLN A 241 7.02 18.87 -0.71
CA GLN A 241 7.65 17.77 0.01
C GLN A 241 6.87 17.37 1.27
N ARG A 242 6.42 18.33 2.08
CA ARG A 242 5.59 18.02 3.26
C ARG A 242 4.32 17.27 2.86
N ARG A 243 3.60 17.74 1.83
CA ARG A 243 2.41 17.05 1.30
C ARG A 243 2.72 15.65 0.79
N PHE A 244 3.88 15.47 0.18
CA PHE A 244 4.33 14.18 -0.29
C PHE A 244 4.56 13.22 0.88
N VAL A 245 5.26 13.65 1.93
CA VAL A 245 5.48 12.85 3.14
C VAL A 245 4.17 12.51 3.82
N THR A 246 3.25 13.48 3.96
CA THR A 246 1.91 13.22 4.52
C THR A 246 1.17 12.14 3.74
N MET A 247 1.25 12.16 2.40
CA MET A 247 0.65 11.11 1.59
C MET A 247 1.27 9.75 1.84
N LEU A 248 2.60 9.65 1.83
CA LEU A 248 3.27 8.38 2.11
C LEU A 248 2.90 7.85 3.50
N MET A 249 2.78 8.73 4.49
CA MET A 249 2.32 8.34 5.83
C MET A 249 0.90 7.79 5.80
N MET A 250 -0.03 8.41 5.07
CA MET A 250 -1.40 7.89 4.91
C MET A 250 -1.41 6.52 4.22
N GLU A 251 -0.57 6.34 3.20
CA GLU A 251 -0.39 5.04 2.52
C GLU A 251 0.14 3.97 3.48
N ALA A 252 1.10 4.32 4.33
CA ALA A 252 1.65 3.42 5.36
C ALA A 252 0.64 3.07 6.45
N THR A 253 -0.29 3.98 6.74
CA THR A 253 -1.30 3.79 7.79
C THR A 253 -2.33 2.73 7.43
N ILE A 254 -2.67 2.53 6.15
CA ILE A 254 -3.70 1.55 5.75
C ILE A 254 -3.29 0.11 6.05
N PRO A 255 -2.16 -0.42 5.55
CA PRO A 255 -1.72 -1.77 5.92
C PRO A 255 -1.49 -1.89 7.43
N PHE A 256 -1.07 -0.82 8.10
CA PHE A 256 -0.83 -0.84 9.54
C PHE A 256 -2.11 -1.15 10.32
N PHE A 257 -3.21 -0.45 10.03
CA PHE A 257 -4.47 -0.69 10.74
C PHE A 257 -5.18 -1.95 10.24
N PHE A 258 -5.32 -2.12 8.93
CA PHE A 258 -6.12 -3.20 8.37
C PHE A 258 -5.43 -4.57 8.52
N LEU A 259 -4.11 -4.62 8.42
CA LEU A 259 -3.34 -5.86 8.61
C LEU A 259 -2.69 -5.89 9.99
N GLY A 260 -1.84 -4.92 10.33
CA GLY A 260 -1.04 -4.97 11.55
C GLY A 260 -1.87 -5.06 12.83
N VAL A 261 -2.79 -4.11 13.04
CA VAL A 261 -3.65 -4.09 14.24
C VAL A 261 -4.58 -5.30 14.27
N THR A 262 -5.24 -5.59 13.15
CA THR A 262 -6.11 -6.76 13.03
C THR A 262 -5.35 -8.05 13.34
N VAL A 263 -4.33 -8.40 12.56
CA VAL A 263 -3.52 -9.63 12.78
C VAL A 263 -2.98 -9.68 14.22
N GLY A 264 -2.55 -8.54 14.77
CA GLY A 264 -2.07 -8.44 16.15
C GLY A 264 -3.14 -8.82 17.19
N ILE A 265 -4.34 -8.25 17.09
CA ILE A 265 -5.46 -8.57 18.00
C ILE A 265 -5.81 -10.07 17.93
N PHE A 266 -5.92 -10.61 16.71
CA PHE A 266 -6.29 -12.01 16.51
C PHE A 266 -5.19 -12.98 16.97
N THR A 267 -3.92 -12.60 16.79
CA THR A 267 -2.77 -13.35 17.32
C THR A 267 -2.78 -13.36 18.85
N LEU A 268 -3.04 -12.21 19.48
CA LEU A 268 -3.11 -12.11 20.95
C LEU A 268 -4.27 -12.93 21.51
N ALA A 269 -5.41 -12.95 20.84
CA ALA A 269 -6.55 -13.79 21.23
C ALA A 269 -6.19 -15.28 21.15
N GLY A 270 -5.54 -15.74 20.08
CA GLY A 270 -5.07 -17.13 19.98
C GLY A 270 -4.04 -17.48 21.06
N LEU A 271 -3.10 -16.56 21.37
CA LEU A 271 -2.15 -16.75 22.47
C LEU A 271 -2.84 -16.83 23.84
N ALA A 272 -3.92 -16.09 24.02
CA ALA A 272 -4.74 -16.14 25.23
C ALA A 272 -5.68 -17.36 25.28
N GLY A 273 -5.71 -18.19 24.23
CA GLY A 273 -6.63 -19.33 24.11
C GLY A 273 -8.10 -18.91 23.95
N VAL A 274 -8.35 -17.70 23.46
CA VAL A 274 -9.71 -17.18 23.23
C VAL A 274 -10.22 -17.66 21.88
N GLU A 275 -11.32 -18.40 21.91
CA GLU A 275 -12.09 -18.70 20.70
C GLU A 275 -12.77 -17.44 20.17
N LEU A 276 -12.49 -17.08 18.91
CA LEU A 276 -13.12 -15.92 18.28
C LEU A 276 -14.34 -16.28 17.42
N GLY A 277 -14.46 -17.56 17.05
CA GLY A 277 -15.54 -18.07 16.21
C GLY A 277 -15.74 -17.21 14.96
N LEU A 278 -16.96 -16.70 14.78
CA LEU A 278 -17.33 -15.85 13.63
C LEU A 278 -16.58 -14.50 13.60
N SER A 279 -16.06 -14.02 14.72
CA SER A 279 -15.32 -12.74 14.76
C SER A 279 -14.02 -12.80 13.96
N ALA A 280 -13.42 -13.99 13.77
CA ALA A 280 -12.26 -14.21 12.88
C ALA A 280 -12.53 -13.92 11.40
N LEU A 281 -13.81 -13.91 11.01
CA LEU A 281 -14.19 -13.55 9.65
C LEU A 281 -14.08 -12.04 9.40
N VAL A 282 -14.27 -11.23 10.44
CA VAL A 282 -14.08 -9.78 10.36
C VAL A 282 -12.63 -9.47 9.97
N MET A 283 -11.66 -10.18 10.54
CA MET A 283 -10.26 -10.07 10.11
C MET A 283 -10.08 -10.36 8.62
N SER A 284 -10.75 -11.39 8.11
CA SER A 284 -10.61 -11.80 6.71
C SER A 284 -11.13 -10.72 5.76
N VAL A 285 -12.25 -10.08 6.10
CA VAL A 285 -12.79 -8.93 5.36
C VAL A 285 -11.82 -7.74 5.39
N PHE A 286 -11.30 -7.38 6.56
CA PHE A 286 -10.32 -6.29 6.66
C PHE A 286 -9.06 -6.56 5.83
N VAL A 287 -8.53 -7.78 5.88
CA VAL A 287 -7.34 -8.19 5.10
C VAL A 287 -7.61 -8.11 3.60
N ALA A 288 -8.80 -8.53 3.15
CA ALA A 288 -9.20 -8.48 1.75
C ALA A 288 -9.46 -7.06 1.22
N ALA A 289 -9.93 -6.15 2.07
CA ALA A 289 -10.26 -4.77 1.71
C ALA A 289 -9.03 -3.88 1.43
N VAL A 290 -7.83 -4.27 1.88
CA VAL A 290 -6.59 -3.46 1.80
C VAL A 290 -6.33 -2.88 0.40
N PRO A 291 -6.34 -3.65 -0.71
CA PRO A 291 -6.06 -3.12 -2.04
C PRO A 291 -7.06 -2.04 -2.48
N ALA A 292 -8.33 -2.19 -2.13
CA ALA A 292 -9.38 -1.24 -2.49
C ALA A 292 -9.21 0.07 -1.71
N VAL A 293 -8.98 -0.01 -0.40
CA VAL A 293 -8.77 1.16 0.46
C VAL A 293 -7.50 1.92 0.05
N GLN A 294 -6.40 1.22 -0.24
CA GLN A 294 -5.17 1.84 -0.76
C GLN A 294 -5.42 2.56 -2.09
N ALA A 295 -6.17 1.96 -3.02
CA ALA A 295 -6.51 2.60 -4.29
C ALA A 295 -7.35 3.86 -4.10
N LEU A 296 -8.31 3.87 -3.17
CA LEU A 296 -9.10 5.07 -2.85
C LEU A 296 -8.21 6.22 -2.35
N LEU A 297 -7.23 5.92 -1.48
CA LEU A 297 -6.27 6.93 -1.03
C LEU A 297 -5.43 7.49 -2.19
N TYR A 298 -4.95 6.62 -3.08
CA TYR A 298 -4.23 7.07 -4.28
C TYR A 298 -5.09 7.95 -5.18
N ILE A 299 -6.35 7.58 -5.42
CA ILE A 299 -7.29 8.38 -6.21
C ILE A 299 -7.49 9.75 -5.59
N TRP A 300 -7.80 9.79 -4.30
CA TRP A 300 -8.01 11.03 -3.54
C TRP A 300 -6.81 11.97 -3.67
N HIS A 301 -5.61 11.44 -3.47
CA HIS A 301 -4.39 12.23 -3.55
C HIS A 301 -4.03 12.69 -4.96
N LEU A 302 -4.13 11.81 -5.96
CA LEU A 302 -3.81 12.12 -7.35
C LEU A 302 -4.79 13.16 -7.93
N ARG A 303 -6.08 13.12 -7.55
CA ARG A 303 -7.06 14.15 -7.91
C ARG A 303 -6.72 15.50 -7.28
N GLY A 304 -6.39 15.52 -5.98
CA GLY A 304 -6.00 16.74 -5.28
C GLY A 304 -4.79 17.46 -5.92
N ARG A 305 -3.85 16.71 -6.51
CA ARG A 305 -2.74 17.29 -7.29
C ARG A 305 -3.17 17.90 -8.62
N SER A 306 -4.11 17.27 -9.32
CA SER A 306 -4.60 17.75 -10.62
C SER A 306 -5.28 19.11 -10.49
N GLU A 307 -6.13 19.28 -9.48
CA GLU A 307 -6.85 20.54 -9.23
C GLU A 307 -5.90 21.70 -8.91
N GLN A 308 -4.86 21.45 -8.11
CA GLN A 308 -3.87 22.46 -7.77
C GLN A 308 -3.07 22.93 -8.97
N ARG A 309 -2.74 22.00 -9.90
CA ARG A 309 -2.05 22.35 -11.14
C ARG A 309 -2.92 23.23 -12.04
N SER A 310 -4.22 22.91 -12.13
CA SER A 310 -5.18 23.72 -12.90
C SER A 310 -5.26 25.16 -12.37
N LYS A 311 -5.34 25.34 -11.04
CA LYS A 311 -5.37 26.67 -10.40
C LYS A 311 -4.07 27.44 -10.62
N SER A 312 -2.91 26.78 -10.48
CA SER A 312 -1.60 27.43 -10.71
C SER A 312 -1.45 27.94 -12.15
N ASN A 313 -1.91 27.19 -13.14
CA ASN A 313 -1.82 27.61 -14.54
C ASN A 313 -2.74 28.80 -14.83
N GLN A 314 -3.94 28.84 -14.23
CA GLN A 314 -4.86 29.98 -14.37
C GLN A 314 -4.24 31.27 -13.80
N THR A 315 -3.60 31.23 -12.63
CA THR A 315 -2.95 32.42 -12.05
C THR A 315 -1.82 32.94 -12.93
N THR A 316 -1.00 32.07 -13.52
CA THR A 316 0.09 32.49 -14.41
C THR A 316 -0.43 33.11 -15.70
N VAL A 317 -1.47 32.53 -16.31
CA VAL A 317 -2.09 33.09 -17.52
C VAL A 317 -2.77 34.43 -17.23
N SER A 318 -3.46 34.55 -16.11
CA SER A 318 -4.08 35.82 -15.69
C SER A 318 -3.04 36.91 -15.43
N ALA A 319 -1.94 36.60 -14.73
CA ALA A 319 -0.85 37.55 -14.47
C ALA A 319 -0.14 38.02 -15.75
N LEU A 320 0.07 37.10 -16.71
CA LEU A 320 0.57 37.45 -18.04
C LEU A 320 -0.41 38.34 -18.81
N ARG A 321 -1.72 38.12 -18.65
CA ARG A 321 -2.75 38.92 -19.31
C ARG A 321 -2.83 40.33 -18.72
N THR A 322 -2.89 40.48 -17.39
CA THR A 322 -2.88 41.80 -16.74
C THR A 322 -1.60 42.57 -17.01
N GLY A 323 -0.42 41.92 -16.96
CA GLY A 323 0.84 42.57 -17.32
C GLY A 323 0.88 43.09 -18.76
N ARG A 324 0.23 42.37 -19.70
CA ARG A 324 0.15 42.80 -21.10
C ARG A 324 -0.82 43.96 -21.29
N THR A 325 -1.94 44.01 -20.56
CA THR A 325 -2.84 45.17 -20.59
C THR A 325 -2.15 46.42 -20.03
N SER A 326 -1.42 46.29 -18.92
CA SER A 326 -0.66 47.40 -18.33
C SER A 326 0.47 47.89 -19.25
N ALA A 327 1.19 46.99 -19.91
CA ALA A 327 2.24 47.38 -20.86
C ALA A 327 1.70 48.05 -22.14
N THR A 328 0.48 47.71 -22.55
CA THR A 328 -0.16 48.35 -23.72
C THR A 328 -0.68 49.74 -23.34
N GLN A 329 -1.28 49.88 -22.15
CA GLN A 329 -1.76 51.16 -21.64
C GLN A 329 -0.62 52.15 -21.37
N ASN A 330 0.56 51.67 -20.94
CA ASN A 330 1.75 52.52 -20.77
C ASN A 330 2.42 52.92 -22.10
N ARG A 331 2.12 52.23 -23.21
CA ARG A 331 2.60 52.63 -24.54
C ARG A 331 1.74 53.73 -25.14
N GLU A 332 0.43 53.72 -24.88
CA GLU A 332 -0.47 54.78 -25.32
C GLU A 332 -0.24 56.08 -24.55
N SER A 333 0.07 56.02 -23.24
CA SER A 333 0.37 57.22 -22.45
C SER A 333 1.69 57.92 -22.84
N VAL A 334 2.68 57.18 -23.33
CA VAL A 334 3.96 57.75 -23.81
C VAL A 334 3.86 58.32 -25.22
N ALA A 335 2.97 57.78 -26.07
CA ALA A 335 2.77 58.29 -27.43
C ALA A 335 2.06 59.66 -27.48
N THR A 336 1.38 60.07 -26.40
CA THR A 336 0.70 61.37 -26.29
C THR A 336 1.52 62.47 -25.60
N ALA A 337 2.78 62.21 -25.23
CA ALA A 337 3.66 63.26 -24.70
C ALA A 337 4.18 64.12 -25.87
N SER A 338 3.53 65.26 -26.11
CA SER A 338 3.97 66.27 -27.08
C SER A 338 5.43 66.68 -26.83
N PRO A 339 6.26 66.80 -27.88
CA PRO A 339 7.63 67.23 -27.73
C PRO A 339 7.71 68.65 -27.13
N PRO A 340 8.64 68.91 -26.20
CA PRO A 340 8.84 70.23 -25.65
C PRO A 340 9.27 71.20 -26.77
N ASN A 341 8.57 72.33 -26.87
CA ASN A 341 8.91 73.45 -27.74
C ASN A 341 10.37 73.84 -27.51
N GLN A 342 11.23 73.61 -28.51
CA GLN A 342 12.57 74.18 -28.56
C GLN A 342 12.42 75.67 -28.88
N GLU A 343 12.65 76.51 -27.88
CA GLU A 343 12.85 77.94 -28.05
C GLU A 343 14.05 78.21 -28.96
N ARG A 344 13.77 78.94 -30.04
CA ARG A 344 14.74 79.41 -31.02
C ARG A 344 15.36 80.69 -30.47
N VAL A 345 16.60 80.61 -30.01
CA VAL A 345 17.42 81.77 -29.67
C VAL A 345 17.97 82.34 -30.97
N GLU A 346 17.44 83.48 -31.40
CA GLU A 346 17.99 84.28 -32.51
C GLU A 346 18.96 85.32 -31.94
N SER A 347 20.15 85.36 -32.56
CA SER A 347 21.29 86.23 -32.29
C SER A 347 21.34 87.42 -33.22
#